data_AF-A0A7K2E3Y9-F1
#
_entry.id   AF-A0A7K2E3Y9-F1
#
_cell.length_a   1.000
_cell.length_b   1.000
_cell.length_c   1.000
_cell.angle_alpha   90.00
_cell.angle_beta   90.00
_cell.angle_gamma   90.00
#
_symmetry.space_group_name_H-M   'P 1'
#
loop_
_entity.id
_entity.type
_entity.pdbx_description
1 polymer ?
#
loop_
_entity_poly.entity_id
_entity_poly.type
_entity_poly.pdbx_seq_one_letter_code
_entity_poly.pdbx_strand_id
1 'polypeptide(L)'
;MSRPEDKGLHVHAWSHEGELVIDETYSPVVLDGETLDEDLIRVLTVQRILATSDNVPILALACTSCGHSMVSPTQGWLKPTTRHLCDACGTENRTRRRCFLNPLADKLQ
;
A
#
# COMPACT_ATOMS: atom_id res chain seq x y z
N MET A 1 23.21 18.69 11.19
CA MET A 1 22.83 18.75 9.76
C MET A 1 21.94 17.55 9.50
N SER A 2 20.70 17.74 9.09
CA SER A 2 19.81 16.64 8.73
C SER A 2 20.29 16.04 7.41
N ARG A 3 20.51 14.71 7.38
CA ARG A 3 20.66 13.99 6.10
C ARG A 3 19.40 14.27 5.28
N PRO A 4 19.50 14.58 3.98
CA PRO A 4 18.35 14.52 3.09
C PRO A 4 17.71 13.14 3.24
N GLU A 5 16.40 13.07 3.27
CA GLU A 5 15.69 11.81 3.19
C GLU A 5 16.03 11.15 1.84
N ASP A 6 16.68 10.00 1.91
CA ASP A 6 16.98 9.21 0.71
C ASP A 6 15.65 8.73 0.12
N LYS A 7 15.43 8.99 -1.18
CA LYS A 7 14.22 8.53 -1.85
C LYS A 7 14.31 7.02 -2.09
N GLY A 8 13.36 6.28 -1.55
CA GLY A 8 13.24 4.84 -1.77
C GLY A 8 12.49 4.16 -0.63
N LEU A 9 12.64 2.84 -0.56
CA LEU A 9 12.11 1.99 0.51
C LEU A 9 13.26 1.65 1.46
N HIS A 10 13.07 1.97 2.74
CA HIS A 10 13.99 1.57 3.78
C HIS A 10 13.78 0.10 4.12
N VAL A 11 14.80 -0.72 3.91
CA VAL A 11 14.73 -2.18 4.03
C VAL A 11 15.55 -2.62 5.23
N HIS A 12 14.90 -3.40 6.09
CA HIS A 12 15.56 -4.18 7.13
C HIS A 12 15.53 -5.65 6.73
N ALA A 13 16.69 -6.29 6.65
CA ALA A 13 16.79 -7.72 6.40
C ALA A 13 17.65 -8.39 7.47
N TRP A 14 17.21 -9.55 7.93
CA TRP A 14 17.86 -10.32 8.99
C TRP A 14 18.37 -11.66 8.44
N SER A 15 19.52 -12.10 8.93
CA SER A 15 20.04 -13.44 8.65
C SER A 15 19.17 -14.50 9.32
N HIS A 16 19.38 -15.77 8.96
CA HIS A 16 18.74 -16.90 9.66
C HIS A 16 19.13 -16.96 11.14
N GLU A 17 20.27 -16.38 11.52
CA GLU A 17 20.73 -16.31 12.91
C GLU A 17 20.14 -15.11 13.67
N GLY A 18 19.33 -14.27 13.00
CA GLY A 18 18.65 -13.12 13.59
C GLY A 18 19.48 -11.82 13.57
N GLU A 19 20.64 -11.83 12.91
CA GLU A 19 21.49 -10.64 12.79
C GLU A 19 20.96 -9.71 11.69
N LEU A 20 20.89 -8.41 11.95
CA LEU A 20 20.53 -7.42 10.94
C LEU A 20 21.66 -7.31 9.91
N VAL A 21 21.40 -7.77 8.69
CA VAL A 21 22.38 -7.79 7.59
C VAL A 21 22.18 -6.64 6.60
N ILE A 22 20.97 -6.08 6.53
CA ILE A 22 20.64 -4.92 5.68
C ILE A 22 19.87 -3.92 6.53
N ASP A 23 20.32 -2.67 6.50
CA ASP A 23 19.67 -1.50 7.10
C ASP A 23 19.94 -0.29 6.20
N GLU A 24 19.30 -0.25 5.03
CA GLU A 24 19.56 0.81 4.05
C GLU A 24 18.35 1.07 3.14
N THR A 25 18.38 2.19 2.43
CA THR A 25 17.31 2.62 1.52
C THR A 25 17.62 2.19 0.09
N TYR A 26 16.66 1.52 -0.55
CA TYR A 26 16.79 1.01 -1.90
C TYR A 26 15.67 1.55 -2.81
N SER A 27 16.02 1.75 -4.08
CA SER A 27 15.08 2.01 -5.16
C SER A 27 15.68 1.46 -6.48
N PRO A 28 15.02 0.51 -7.17
CA PRO A 28 13.78 -0.17 -6.81
C PRO A 28 13.99 -1.31 -5.78
N VAL A 29 12.91 -1.81 -5.19
CA VAL A 29 12.89 -3.06 -4.40
C VAL A 29 12.02 -4.10 -5.10
N VAL A 30 12.52 -5.33 -5.17
CA VAL A 30 11.78 -6.49 -5.69
C VAL A 30 11.62 -7.50 -4.56
N LEU A 31 10.37 -7.90 -4.29
CA LEU A 31 10.02 -8.90 -3.28
C LEU A 31 9.28 -10.04 -3.98
N ASP A 32 9.75 -11.28 -3.83
CA ASP A 32 9.17 -12.47 -4.45
C ASP A 32 8.91 -12.36 -5.96
N GLY A 33 9.81 -11.66 -6.67
CA GLY A 33 9.71 -11.43 -8.12
C GLY A 33 8.79 -10.28 -8.53
N GLU A 34 8.15 -9.61 -7.58
CA GLU A 34 7.32 -8.44 -7.84
C GLU A 34 8.05 -7.14 -7.47
N THR A 35 8.00 -6.15 -8.37
CA THR A 35 8.52 -4.82 -8.06
C THR A 35 7.55 -4.09 -7.15
N LEU A 36 8.05 -3.62 -6.01
CA LEU A 36 7.28 -2.84 -5.07
C LEU A 36 7.17 -1.39 -5.56
N ASP A 37 5.94 -0.93 -5.78
CA ASP A 37 5.65 0.46 -6.14
C ASP A 37 5.76 1.34 -4.87
N GLU A 38 6.72 2.27 -4.88
CA GLU A 38 7.00 3.17 -3.76
C GLU A 38 5.80 4.04 -3.38
N ASP A 39 5.02 4.50 -4.37
CA ASP A 39 3.87 5.36 -4.11
C ASP A 39 2.73 4.55 -3.50
N LEU A 40 2.49 3.31 -3.96
CA LEU A 40 1.53 2.41 -3.32
C LEU A 40 1.92 2.07 -1.87
N ILE A 41 3.22 1.91 -1.59
CA ILE A 41 3.71 1.68 -0.21
C ILE A 41 3.50 2.92 0.65
N ARG A 42 3.82 4.11 0.16
CA ARG A 42 3.55 5.38 0.88
C ARG A 42 2.08 5.51 1.23
N VAL A 43 1.20 5.21 0.28
CA VAL A 43 -0.25 5.16 0.50
C VAL A 43 -0.63 4.13 1.56
N LEU A 44 -0.09 2.91 1.49
CA LEU A 44 -0.37 1.85 2.45
C LEU A 44 0.03 2.24 3.87
N THR A 45 1.19 2.87 4.04
CA THR A 45 1.69 3.34 5.34
C THR A 45 0.72 4.34 5.98
N VAL A 46 0.25 5.33 5.22
CA VAL A 46 -0.75 6.29 5.70
C VAL A 46 -2.07 5.59 6.02
N GLN A 47 -2.54 4.69 5.15
CA GLN A 47 -3.78 3.94 5.36
C GLN A 47 -3.72 3.07 6.62
N ARG A 48 -2.61 2.42 6.94
CA ARG A 48 -2.45 1.62 8.17
C ARG A 48 -2.61 2.44 9.44
N ILE A 49 -2.06 3.66 9.45
CA ILE A 49 -2.22 4.60 10.57
C ILE A 49 -3.70 4.97 10.73
N LEU A 50 -4.36 5.38 9.65
CA LEU A 50 -5.77 5.77 9.65
C LEU A 50 -6.72 4.59 9.97
N ALA A 51 -6.39 3.41 9.46
CA ALA A 51 -7.16 2.19 9.66
C ALA A 51 -7.19 1.75 11.11
N THR A 52 -6.08 1.92 11.82
CA THR A 52 -5.98 1.60 13.26
C THR A 52 -6.90 2.47 14.10
N SER A 53 -6.99 3.77 13.79
CA SER A 53 -7.84 4.71 14.54
C SER A 53 -9.34 4.39 14.43
N ASP A 54 -9.78 3.97 13.24
CA ASP A 54 -11.21 3.75 12.94
C ASP A 54 -11.61 2.27 12.92
N ASN A 55 -10.68 1.35 13.21
CA ASN A 55 -10.86 -0.10 13.10
C ASN A 55 -11.46 -0.51 11.74
N VAL A 56 -10.88 0.00 10.65
CA VAL A 56 -11.33 -0.28 9.27
C VAL A 56 -10.34 -1.15 8.52
N PRO A 57 -10.80 -2.10 7.69
CA PRO A 57 -9.90 -2.94 6.91
C PRO A 57 -9.29 -2.19 5.72
N ILE A 58 -8.12 -2.66 5.29
CA ILE A 58 -7.48 -2.33 4.02
C ILE A 58 -7.57 -3.60 3.16
N LEU A 59 -8.10 -3.50 1.94
CA LEU A 59 -8.35 -4.65 1.07
C LEU A 59 -7.58 -4.51 -0.25
N ALA A 60 -7.03 -5.63 -0.74
CA ALA A 60 -6.63 -5.75 -2.14
C ALA A 60 -7.87 -6.13 -2.96
N LEU A 61 -8.34 -5.23 -3.83
CA LEU A 61 -9.53 -5.45 -4.65
C LEU A 61 -9.22 -5.14 -6.12
N ALA A 62 -9.56 -6.08 -7.01
CA ALA A 62 -9.55 -5.85 -8.45
C ALA A 62 -10.91 -5.28 -8.93
N CYS A 63 -10.88 -4.41 -9.93
CA CYS A 63 -12.07 -3.87 -10.55
C CYS A 63 -12.89 -4.97 -11.22
N THR A 64 -14.19 -5.06 -10.90
CA THR A 64 -15.12 -6.04 -11.48
C THR A 64 -15.33 -5.91 -13.00
N SER A 65 -14.98 -4.76 -13.59
CA SER A 65 -15.12 -4.54 -15.03
C SER A 65 -13.84 -4.82 -15.82
N CYS A 66 -12.67 -4.35 -15.36
CA CYS A 66 -11.42 -4.46 -16.12
C CYS A 66 -10.33 -5.29 -15.45
N GLY A 67 -10.54 -5.77 -14.22
CA GLY A 67 -9.55 -6.53 -13.45
C GLY A 67 -8.39 -5.72 -12.87
N HIS A 68 -8.33 -4.39 -13.10
CA HIS A 68 -7.28 -3.54 -12.58
C HIS A 68 -7.28 -3.51 -11.04
N SER A 69 -6.11 -3.70 -10.42
CA SER A 69 -5.94 -3.62 -8.97
C SER A 69 -6.16 -2.19 -8.49
N MET A 70 -7.17 -2.01 -7.65
CA MET A 70 -7.63 -0.68 -7.26
C MET A 70 -6.85 -0.15 -6.06
N VAL A 71 -6.57 1.15 -6.07
CA VAL A 71 -6.01 1.89 -4.94
C VAL A 71 -6.97 3.00 -4.51
N SER A 72 -7.10 3.24 -3.20
CA SER A 72 -7.82 4.43 -2.73
C SER A 72 -7.05 5.70 -3.11
N PRO A 73 -7.71 6.71 -3.68
CA PRO A 73 -7.06 7.96 -4.06
C PRO A 73 -6.34 8.65 -2.89
N THR A 74 -5.19 9.25 -3.15
CA THR A 74 -4.46 10.08 -2.18
C THR A 74 -5.14 11.41 -1.89
N GLN A 75 -5.94 11.92 -2.83
CA GLN A 75 -6.72 13.15 -2.67
C GLN A 75 -8.19 12.83 -2.36
N GLY A 76 -8.70 13.36 -1.25
CA GLY A 76 -10.11 13.30 -0.86
C GLY A 76 -10.54 12.05 -0.08
N TRP A 77 -9.72 10.99 -0.03
CA TRP A 77 -10.08 9.70 0.59
C TRP A 77 -9.20 9.39 1.82
N LEU A 78 -8.98 10.40 2.67
CA LEU A 78 -8.50 10.19 4.05
C LEU A 78 -9.55 9.47 4.92
N LYS A 79 -10.72 9.15 4.37
CA LYS A 79 -11.77 8.40 5.04
C LYS A 79 -12.10 7.14 4.26
N PRO A 80 -12.27 6.00 4.94
CA PRO A 80 -12.67 4.75 4.32
C PRO A 80 -14.10 4.87 3.76
N THR A 81 -14.37 4.17 2.66
CA THR A 81 -15.66 4.25 1.96
C THR A 81 -16.12 2.89 1.47
N THR A 82 -17.40 2.79 1.09
CA THR A 82 -18.01 1.60 0.47
C THR A 82 -18.10 1.68 -1.04
N ARG A 83 -17.81 2.85 -1.64
CA ARG A 83 -17.84 3.08 -3.09
C ARG A 83 -16.43 3.37 -3.55
N HIS A 84 -15.95 2.67 -4.56
CA HIS A 84 -14.57 2.70 -5.04
C HIS A 84 -14.55 2.94 -6.55
N LEU A 85 -13.99 4.05 -7.01
CA LEU A 85 -13.89 4.34 -8.43
C LEU A 85 -12.60 3.72 -8.98
N CYS A 86 -12.70 2.95 -10.07
CA CYS A 86 -11.51 2.46 -10.76
C CYS A 86 -10.85 3.61 -11.53
N ASP A 87 -9.58 3.85 -11.26
CA ASP A 87 -8.71 4.82 -11.92
C ASP A 87 -8.36 4.42 -13.37
N ALA A 88 -8.37 3.13 -13.70
CA ALA A 88 -8.11 2.64 -15.05
C ALA A 88 -9.33 2.74 -16.00
N CYS A 89 -10.54 2.39 -15.54
CA CYS A 89 -11.73 2.31 -16.42
C CYS A 89 -12.93 3.14 -15.97
N GLY A 90 -12.88 3.80 -14.81
CA GLY A 90 -13.98 4.61 -14.29
C GLY A 90 -15.18 3.83 -13.73
N THR A 91 -15.12 2.49 -13.68
CA THR A 91 -16.21 1.69 -13.09
C THR A 91 -16.22 1.83 -11.57
N GLU A 92 -17.41 2.05 -11.00
CA GLU A 92 -17.61 2.02 -9.55
C GLU A 92 -17.77 0.59 -9.04
N ASN A 93 -16.95 0.24 -8.05
CA ASN A 93 -16.99 -1.00 -7.30
C ASN A 93 -17.50 -0.73 -5.88
N ARG A 94 -18.13 -1.73 -5.25
CA ARG A 94 -18.70 -1.56 -3.91
C ARG A 94 -18.27 -2.65 -2.94
N THR A 95 -17.97 -2.25 -1.71
CA THR A 95 -17.68 -3.14 -0.58
C THR A 95 -18.80 -3.07 0.46
N ARG A 96 -18.98 -4.16 1.24
CA ARG A 96 -20.04 -4.25 2.27
C ARG A 96 -19.79 -3.33 3.47
N ARG A 97 -18.53 -3.05 3.78
CA ARG A 97 -18.09 -2.20 4.90
C ARG A 97 -17.14 -1.15 4.36
N ARG A 98 -17.04 -0.01 5.07
CA ARG A 98 -16.07 1.03 4.75
C ARG A 98 -14.67 0.45 4.85
N CYS A 99 -13.86 0.64 3.82
CA CYS A 99 -12.48 0.17 3.77
C CYS A 99 -11.61 1.13 2.95
N PHE A 100 -10.30 0.95 3.08
CA PHE A 100 -9.34 1.43 2.11
C PHE A 100 -9.02 0.32 1.11
N LEU A 101 -8.58 0.71 -0.09
CA LEU A 101 -8.07 -0.20 -1.11
C LEU A 101 -6.58 0.04 -1.31
N ASN A 102 -5.81 -1.04 -1.33
CA ASN A 102 -4.41 -1.02 -1.69
C ASN A 102 -4.01 -2.40 -2.24
N PRO A 103 -3.42 -2.48 -3.44
CA PRO A 103 -2.96 -3.74 -4.02
C PRO A 103 -1.89 -4.48 -3.21
N LEU A 104 -1.24 -3.80 -2.27
CA LEU A 104 -0.17 -4.37 -1.43
C LEU A 104 -0.65 -4.81 -0.04
N ALA A 105 -1.94 -4.66 0.27
CA ALA A 105 -2.49 -4.90 1.61
C ALA A 105 -2.36 -6.36 2.10
N ASP A 106 -2.34 -7.32 1.17
CA ASP A 106 -2.19 -8.76 1.43
C ASP A 106 -0.74 -9.25 1.27
N LYS A 107 0.13 -8.46 0.64
CA LYS A 107 1.52 -8.81 0.34
C LYS A 107 2.51 -8.40 1.42
N LEU A 108 2.19 -7.31 2.12
CA LEU A 108 2.99 -6.80 3.23
C LEU A 108 2.13 -6.99 4.49
N GLN A 109 2.46 -7.95 5.35
CA GLN A 109 1.81 -8.16 6.65
C GLN A 109 2.84 -8.06 7.77
#